data_AF-A0A4Q5LRD9-F1
#
_entry.id   AF-A0A4Q5LRD9-F1
#
_cell.length_a   1.000
_cell.length_b   1.000
_cell.length_c   1.000
_cell.angle_alpha   90.00
_cell.angle_beta   90.00
_cell.angle_gamma   90.00
#
_symmetry.space_group_name_H-M   'P 1'
#
loop_
_entity.id
_entity.type
_entity.pdbx_description
1 polymer ?
#
loop_
_entity_poly.entity_id
_entity_poly.type
_entity_poly.pdbx_seq_one_letter_code
_entity_poly.pdbx_strand_id
1 'polypeptide(L)'
;MKDKAVINEAALLDQKADELVALLQHRVINARQAKAIQHKINKALDEASLPKTIGAFAELDTDRDRLDLLNDFELLLSQHQLDTDDSKKYLTHERVKKSVVVIIGIVMITLGMAMIIMPAPPYFEMFTVFYFNDNDGVTLMDLIALLIVFTGVYLFLSSLLKKRTA
;
A
#
# COMPACT_ATOMS: atom_id res chain seq x y z
N MET A 1 -29.47 18.69 -8.83
CA MET A 1 -29.30 20.09 -8.36
C MET A 1 -28.64 20.16 -6.96
N LYS A 2 -27.67 19.29 -6.63
CA LYS A 2 -26.96 19.32 -5.33
C LYS A 2 -25.49 19.78 -5.41
N ASP A 3 -24.93 19.90 -6.61
CA ASP A 3 -23.48 20.14 -6.79
C ASP A 3 -23.07 21.62 -6.83
N LYS A 4 -24.03 22.56 -6.81
CA LYS A 4 -23.75 24.01 -6.89
C LYS A 4 -23.48 24.67 -5.54
N ALA A 5 -23.83 24.03 -4.42
CA ALA A 5 -23.70 24.61 -3.08
C ALA A 5 -22.28 24.42 -2.49
N VAL A 6 -21.66 23.25 -2.72
CA VAL A 6 -20.39 22.87 -2.09
C VAL A 6 -19.20 23.71 -2.59
N ILE A 7 -19.22 24.13 -3.86
CA ILE A 7 -18.15 24.96 -4.45
C ILE A 7 -18.13 26.37 -3.83
N ASN A 8 -19.29 26.86 -3.38
CA ASN A 8 -19.42 28.21 -2.84
C ASN A 8 -18.90 28.28 -1.39
N GLU A 9 -19.13 27.24 -0.58
CA GLU A 9 -18.66 27.22 0.81
C GLU A 9 -17.13 27.16 0.91
N ALA A 10 -16.46 26.37 0.07
CA ALA A 10 -15.00 26.32 0.03
C ALA A 10 -14.39 27.66 -0.43
N ALA A 11 -14.93 28.27 -1.49
CA ALA A 11 -14.47 29.57 -1.98
C ALA A 11 -14.74 30.72 -0.99
N LEU A 12 -15.84 30.65 -0.24
CA LEU A 12 -16.15 31.60 0.83
C LEU A 12 -15.20 31.45 2.03
N LEU A 13 -14.77 30.24 2.36
CA LEU A 13 -13.79 29.98 3.42
C LEU A 13 -12.43 30.59 3.08
N ASP A 14 -11.95 30.39 1.85
CA ASP A 14 -10.68 30.97 1.38
C ASP A 14 -10.72 32.50 1.43
N GLN A 15 -11.82 33.10 0.96
CA GLN A 15 -11.99 34.55 1.00
C GLN A 15 -11.99 35.12 2.43
N LYS A 16 -12.59 34.41 3.39
CA LYS A 16 -12.60 34.82 4.80
C LYS A 16 -11.26 34.59 5.49
N ALA A 17 -10.49 33.59 5.07
CA ALA A 17 -9.13 33.38 5.54
C ALA A 17 -8.20 34.50 5.07
N ASP A 18 -8.29 34.90 3.80
CA ASP A 18 -7.51 36.01 3.25
C ASP A 18 -7.87 37.36 3.90
N GLU A 19 -9.17 37.59 4.17
CA GLU A 19 -9.63 38.77 4.91
C GLU A 19 -9.05 38.81 6.33
N LEU A 20 -8.99 37.66 7.02
CA LEU A 20 -8.38 37.55 8.34
C LEU A 20 -6.88 37.85 8.28
N VAL A 21 -6.15 37.29 7.31
CA VAL A 21 -4.71 37.55 7.12
C VAL A 21 -4.45 39.03 6.85
N ALA A 22 -5.25 39.67 6.00
CA ALA A 22 -5.15 41.10 5.72
C ALA A 22 -5.39 41.95 6.99
N LEU A 23 -6.39 41.59 7.80
CA LEU A 23 -6.68 42.27 9.08
C LEU A 23 -5.58 42.06 10.13
N LEU A 24 -4.92 40.89 10.12
CA LEU A 24 -3.78 40.60 11.00
C LEU A 24 -2.53 41.38 10.58
N GLN A 25 -2.31 41.59 9.29
CA GLN A 25 -1.17 42.35 8.76
C GLN A 25 -1.32 43.88 8.95
N HIS A 26 -2.55 44.40 8.89
CA HIS A 26 -2.80 45.85 9.00
C HIS A 26 -2.91 46.35 10.45
N ARG A 27 -3.12 45.47 11.43
CA ARG A 27 -3.13 45.84 12.86
C ARG A 27 -1.81 45.48 13.53
N VAL A 28 -1.31 46.36 14.39
CA VAL A 28 -0.25 46.04 15.37
C VAL A 28 -0.86 45.12 16.42
N ILE A 29 -0.90 43.83 16.15
CA ILE A 29 -1.51 42.85 17.04
C ILE A 29 -0.55 42.56 18.17
N ASN A 30 -0.99 42.91 19.38
CA ASN A 30 -0.27 42.62 20.60
C ASN A 30 -0.20 41.09 20.80
N ALA A 31 0.92 40.56 21.30
CA ALA A 31 1.14 39.11 21.41
C ALA A 31 0.02 38.34 22.13
N ARG A 32 -0.70 39.00 23.07
CA ARG A 32 -1.88 38.43 23.74
C ARG A 32 -3.09 38.28 22.82
N GLN A 33 -3.32 39.21 21.90
CA GLN A 33 -4.43 39.18 20.95
C GLN A 33 -4.18 38.17 19.83
N ALA A 34 -2.93 38.03 19.37
CA ALA A 34 -2.54 36.99 18.43
C ALA A 34 -2.82 35.58 19.00
N LYS A 35 -2.40 35.33 20.25
CA LYS A 35 -2.69 34.07 20.95
C LYS A 35 -4.18 33.80 21.13
N ALA A 36 -4.98 34.83 21.41
CA ALA A 36 -6.43 34.69 21.54
C ALA A 36 -7.12 34.35 20.20
N ILE A 37 -6.63 34.90 19.09
CA ILE A 37 -7.14 34.58 17.74
C ILE A 37 -6.72 33.17 17.35
N GLN A 38 -5.45 32.81 17.56
CA GLN A 38 -4.93 31.47 17.33
C GLN A 38 -5.74 30.41 18.10
N HIS A 39 -6.02 30.65 19.39
CA HIS A 39 -6.82 29.73 20.19
C HIS A 39 -8.25 29.58 19.65
N LYS A 40 -8.87 30.65 19.15
CA LYS A 40 -10.23 30.56 18.57
C LYS A 40 -10.24 29.76 17.27
N ILE A 41 -9.22 29.93 16.43
CA ILE A 41 -9.06 29.17 15.19
C ILE A 41 -8.80 27.70 15.51
N ASN A 42 -7.86 27.40 16.40
CA ASN A 42 -7.54 26.03 16.82
C ASN A 42 -8.79 25.34 17.39
N LYS A 43 -9.54 26.01 18.26
CA LYS A 43 -10.79 25.47 18.82
C LYS A 43 -11.84 25.18 17.74
N ALA A 44 -12.02 26.09 16.77
CA ALA A 44 -12.94 25.87 15.66
C ALA A 44 -12.49 24.73 14.74
N LEU A 45 -11.17 24.54 14.61
CA LEU A 45 -10.54 23.48 13.84
C LEU A 45 -10.65 22.12 14.54
N ASP A 46 -10.59 22.10 15.87
CA ASP A 46 -10.80 20.90 16.69
C ASP A 46 -12.28 20.47 16.70
N GLU A 47 -13.21 21.44 16.66
CA GLU A 47 -14.66 21.18 16.56
C GLU A 47 -15.11 20.81 15.14
N ALA A 48 -14.41 21.30 14.11
CA ALA A 48 -14.61 20.88 12.74
C ALA A 48 -13.90 19.54 12.54
N SER A 49 -14.65 18.44 12.58
CA SER A 49 -14.22 17.02 12.49
C SER A 49 -13.13 16.72 11.43
N LEU A 50 -11.90 17.15 11.65
CA LEU A 50 -10.77 16.84 10.80
C LEU A 50 -10.24 15.46 11.18
N PRO A 51 -9.73 14.69 10.19
CA PRO A 51 -9.03 13.46 10.50
C PRO A 51 -7.91 13.76 11.50
N LYS A 52 -7.90 13.03 12.61
CA LYS A 52 -7.05 13.18 13.82
C LYS A 52 -5.53 13.22 13.58
N THR A 53 -5.08 13.13 12.33
CA THR A 53 -3.69 13.06 11.91
C THR A 53 -2.95 14.39 12.01
N ILE A 54 -3.62 15.54 12.01
CA ILE A 54 -2.94 16.86 12.03
C ILE A 54 -2.71 17.39 13.46
N GLY A 55 -3.54 17.01 14.43
CA GLY A 55 -3.44 17.50 15.82
C GLY A 55 -2.17 17.05 16.56
N ALA A 56 -1.68 15.83 16.28
CA ALA A 56 -0.49 15.27 16.94
C ALA A 56 0.83 15.98 16.58
N PHE A 57 0.86 16.73 15.47
CA PHE A 57 2.07 17.40 15.00
C PHE A 57 2.11 18.90 15.34
N ALA A 58 0.95 19.53 15.61
CA ALA A 58 0.86 20.95 15.92
C ALA A 58 1.23 21.28 17.38
N GLU A 59 1.15 20.29 18.29
CA GLU A 59 1.49 20.45 19.71
C GLU A 59 3.02 20.41 19.98
N LEU A 60 3.79 19.95 18.99
CA LEU A 60 5.26 19.74 19.08
C LEU A 60 6.10 20.97 18.71
N ASP A 61 5.49 22.05 18.19
CA ASP A 61 6.22 23.21 17.62
C ASP A 61 6.38 24.39 18.60
N THR A 62 6.11 24.18 19.90
CA THR A 62 6.32 25.21 20.93
C THR A 62 7.51 24.87 21.82
N ASP A 63 8.67 25.44 21.51
CA ASP A 63 9.80 25.86 22.40
C ASP A 63 9.98 25.07 23.72
N ARG A 64 9.93 23.74 23.67
CA ARG A 64 10.14 22.85 24.82
C ARG A 64 11.46 22.12 24.73
N ASP A 65 12.00 21.81 25.90
CA ASP A 65 13.28 21.14 26.07
C ASP A 65 13.30 19.81 25.31
N ARG A 66 14.37 19.56 24.55
CA ARG A 66 14.45 18.40 23.64
C ARG A 66 14.26 17.06 24.36
N LEU A 67 14.59 17.00 25.65
CA LEU A 67 14.41 15.81 26.47
C LEU A 67 12.93 15.51 26.74
N ASP A 68 12.13 16.53 27.06
CA ASP A 68 10.69 16.37 27.25
C ASP A 68 10.00 16.04 25.93
N LEU A 69 10.48 16.62 24.81
CA LEU A 69 10.04 16.23 23.47
C LEU A 69 10.32 14.76 23.18
N LEU A 70 11.49 14.22 23.53
CA LEU A 70 11.78 12.79 23.34
C LEU A 70 10.90 11.90 24.23
N ASN A 71 10.66 12.32 25.47
CA ASN A 71 9.86 11.55 26.42
C ASN A 71 8.38 11.57 26.03
N ASP A 72 7.87 12.72 25.55
CA ASP A 72 6.55 12.85 24.96
C ASP A 72 6.46 12.09 23.62
N PHE A 73 7.54 12.02 22.84
CA PHE A 73 7.59 11.19 21.62
C PHE A 73 7.54 9.71 21.94
N GLU A 74 8.24 9.27 22.99
CA GLU A 74 8.21 7.90 23.49
C GLU A 74 6.83 7.56 24.07
N LEU A 75 6.25 8.49 24.83
CA LEU A 75 4.89 8.38 25.36
C LEU A 75 3.86 8.31 24.22
N LEU A 76 3.96 9.19 23.21
CA LEU A 76 3.10 9.20 22.04
C LEU A 76 3.30 7.96 21.15
N LEU A 77 4.53 7.45 20.98
CA LEU A 77 4.75 6.14 20.33
C LEU A 77 4.15 4.99 21.14
N SER A 78 4.17 5.08 22.48
CA SER A 78 3.60 4.06 23.35
C SER A 78 2.06 4.10 23.36
N GLN A 79 1.47 5.29 23.21
CA GLN A 79 0.02 5.52 23.16
C GLN A 79 -0.56 5.34 21.75
N HIS A 80 0.16 5.75 20.72
CA HIS A 80 -0.04 5.39 19.32
C HIS A 80 0.84 4.18 19.01
N GLN A 81 0.56 3.05 19.67
CA GLN A 81 1.01 1.76 19.16
C GLN A 81 0.63 1.73 17.69
N LEU A 82 1.65 1.68 16.81
CA LEU A 82 1.51 1.53 15.37
C LEU A 82 0.30 0.65 15.11
N ASP A 83 -0.75 1.28 14.59
CA ASP A 83 -2.10 0.73 14.59
C ASP A 83 -2.01 -0.71 14.09
N THR A 84 -2.18 -1.63 15.03
CA THR A 84 -1.80 -3.03 14.82
C THR A 84 -2.69 -3.62 13.73
N ASP A 85 -3.85 -3.02 13.49
CA ASP A 85 -4.76 -3.40 12.42
C ASP A 85 -4.28 -2.96 11.03
N ASP A 86 -3.67 -1.78 10.87
CA ASP A 86 -3.07 -1.37 9.59
C ASP A 86 -1.82 -2.20 9.26
N SER A 87 -0.99 -2.48 10.27
CA SER A 87 0.18 -3.36 10.12
C SER A 87 -0.23 -4.81 9.80
N LYS A 88 -1.30 -5.33 10.43
CA LYS A 88 -1.88 -6.65 10.10
C LYS A 88 -2.47 -6.68 8.70
N LYS A 89 -3.12 -5.61 8.24
CA LYS A 89 -3.69 -5.52 6.89
C LYS A 89 -2.61 -5.51 5.81
N TYR A 90 -1.50 -4.83 6.07
CA TYR A 90 -0.33 -4.87 5.20
C TYR A 90 0.35 -6.26 5.20
N LEU A 91 0.57 -6.85 6.39
CA LEU A 91 1.15 -8.20 6.50
C LEU A 91 0.28 -9.28 5.85
N THR A 92 -1.04 -9.18 5.96
CA THR A 92 -1.98 -10.13 5.35
C THR A 92 -2.02 -9.96 3.85
N HIS A 93 -2.00 -8.74 3.32
CA HIS A 93 -1.94 -8.50 1.87
C HIS A 93 -0.66 -9.08 1.25
N GLU A 94 0.49 -8.92 1.91
CA GLU A 94 1.75 -9.50 1.43
C GLU A 94 1.74 -11.04 1.49
N ARG A 95 1.14 -11.63 2.52
CA ARG A 95 0.91 -13.09 2.58
C ARG A 95 -0.03 -13.58 1.49
N VAL A 96 -1.10 -12.86 1.19
CA VAL A 96 -2.05 -13.23 0.13
C VAL A 96 -1.38 -13.20 -1.24
N LYS A 97 -0.62 -12.13 -1.55
CA LYS A 97 0.14 -12.03 -2.80
C LYS A 97 1.10 -13.22 -2.95
N LYS A 98 1.77 -13.59 -1.87
CA LYS A 98 2.67 -14.75 -1.83
C LYS A 98 1.94 -16.08 -2.07
N SER A 99 0.78 -16.28 -1.43
CA SER A 99 -0.05 -17.47 -1.61
C SER A 99 -0.55 -17.62 -3.05
N VAL A 100 -0.95 -16.51 -3.70
CA VAL A 100 -1.36 -16.53 -5.11
C VAL A 100 -0.23 -17.01 -6.01
N VAL A 101 1.01 -16.53 -5.82
CA VAL A 101 2.17 -16.98 -6.59
C VAL A 101 2.46 -18.47 -6.38
N VAL A 102 2.29 -18.98 -5.16
CA VAL A 102 2.43 -20.42 -4.88
C VAL A 102 1.39 -21.24 -5.63
N ILE A 103 0.13 -20.82 -5.62
CA ILE A 103 -0.96 -21.51 -6.34
C ILE A 103 -0.67 -21.52 -7.84
N ILE A 104 -0.25 -20.39 -8.41
CA ILE A 104 0.13 -20.30 -9.83
C ILE A 104 1.28 -21.26 -10.14
N GLY A 105 2.31 -21.31 -9.30
CA GLY A 105 3.44 -22.23 -9.46
C GLY A 105 2.99 -23.69 -9.46
N ILE A 106 2.12 -24.09 -8.53
CA ILE A 106 1.56 -25.45 -8.47
C ILE A 106 0.77 -25.77 -9.74
N VAL A 107 -0.10 -24.86 -10.19
CA VAL A 107 -0.91 -25.05 -11.41
C VAL A 107 -0.02 -25.18 -12.65
N MET A 108 1.04 -24.38 -12.76
CA MET A 108 1.98 -24.50 -13.88
C MET A 108 2.71 -25.85 -13.87
N ILE A 109 3.13 -26.33 -12.70
CA ILE A 109 3.77 -27.65 -12.58
C ILE A 109 2.79 -28.75 -12.96
N THR A 110 1.56 -28.74 -12.44
CA THR A 110 0.57 -29.78 -12.73
C THR A 110 0.17 -29.78 -14.20
N LEU A 111 -0.04 -28.62 -14.81
CA LEU A 111 -0.35 -28.51 -16.24
C LEU A 111 0.83 -28.93 -17.12
N GLY A 112 2.05 -28.50 -16.79
CA GLY A 112 3.25 -28.91 -17.53
C GLY A 112 3.49 -30.42 -17.47
N MET A 113 3.33 -31.03 -16.28
CA MET A 113 3.42 -32.48 -16.13
C MET A 113 2.29 -33.21 -16.86
N ALA A 114 1.06 -32.67 -16.83
CA ALA A 114 -0.06 -33.24 -17.57
C ALA A 114 0.17 -33.20 -19.09
N MET A 115 0.79 -32.14 -19.62
CA MET A 115 1.14 -32.03 -21.04
C MET A 115 2.21 -33.03 -21.48
N ILE A 116 3.09 -33.49 -20.59
CA ILE A 116 4.10 -34.51 -20.90
C ILE A 116 3.48 -35.92 -20.90
N ILE A 117 2.54 -36.18 -19.98
CA ILE A 117 2.00 -37.53 -19.75
C ILE A 117 0.80 -37.82 -20.67
N MET A 118 -0.03 -36.82 -20.94
CA MET A 118 -1.25 -37.01 -21.71
C MET A 118 -0.94 -36.87 -23.20
N PRO A 119 -1.27 -37.88 -24.04
CA PRO A 119 -1.11 -37.76 -25.48
C PRO A 119 -1.97 -36.61 -25.98
N ALA A 120 -1.36 -35.68 -26.70
CA ALA A 120 -2.07 -34.54 -27.26
C ALA A 120 -2.89 -35.01 -28.47
N PRO A 121 -3.96 -34.29 -28.86
CA PRO A 121 -4.68 -34.60 -30.08
C PRO A 121 -3.72 -34.57 -31.28
N PRO A 122 -3.89 -35.41 -32.32
CA PRO A 122 -2.93 -35.59 -33.42
C PRO A 122 -2.51 -34.30 -34.15
N TYR A 123 -3.32 -33.25 -34.07
CA TYR A 123 -3.04 -31.93 -34.64
C TYR A 123 -2.00 -31.11 -33.84
N PHE A 124 -1.70 -31.48 -32.59
CA PHE A 124 -0.76 -30.77 -31.72
C PHE A 124 0.65 -31.39 -31.71
N GLU A 125 0.80 -32.64 -32.15
CA GLU A 125 2.09 -33.36 -32.20
C GLU A 125 2.85 -33.17 -33.53
N MET A 126 2.54 -32.11 -34.29
CA MET A 126 3.08 -31.91 -35.66
C MET A 126 4.60 -31.79 -35.73
N PHE A 127 5.30 -31.53 -34.61
CA PHE A 127 6.75 -31.37 -34.58
C PHE A 127 7.37 -32.27 -33.51
N THR A 128 7.88 -33.42 -33.93
CA THR A 128 8.71 -34.30 -33.10
C THR A 128 10.19 -33.97 -33.33
N VAL A 129 10.93 -33.75 -32.26
CA VAL A 129 12.36 -33.39 -32.32
C VAL A 129 13.23 -34.63 -32.38
N PHE A 130 12.83 -35.69 -31.68
CA PHE A 130 13.55 -36.95 -31.65
C PHE A 130 12.58 -38.12 -31.60
N TYR A 131 12.62 -39.00 -32.60
CA TYR A 131 11.80 -40.23 -32.61
C TYR A 131 12.55 -41.35 -31.90
N PHE A 132 11.94 -41.96 -30.89
CA PHE A 132 12.42 -43.21 -30.31
C PHE A 132 11.90 -44.42 -31.10
N ASN A 133 10.68 -44.30 -31.65
CA ASN A 133 10.01 -45.28 -32.50
C ASN A 133 9.06 -44.56 -33.47
N ASP A 134 8.50 -45.25 -34.47
CA ASP A 134 7.62 -44.64 -35.48
C ASP A 134 6.35 -43.97 -34.90
N ASN A 135 5.98 -44.35 -33.68
CA ASN A 135 4.78 -43.86 -32.99
C ASN A 135 5.08 -43.10 -31.68
N ASP A 136 6.36 -42.87 -31.33
CA ASP A 136 6.73 -42.27 -30.05
C ASP A 136 8.06 -41.51 -30.14
N GLY A 137 8.12 -40.34 -29.52
CA GLY A 137 9.24 -39.43 -29.62
C GLY A 137 9.11 -38.22 -28.71
N VAL A 138 10.22 -37.53 -28.48
CA VAL A 138 10.23 -36.25 -27.79
C VAL A 138 9.63 -35.19 -28.72
N THR A 139 8.49 -34.64 -28.31
CA THR A 139 7.82 -33.58 -29.07
C THR A 139 8.35 -32.20 -28.72
N LEU A 140 8.15 -31.24 -29.61
CA LEU A 140 8.36 -29.81 -29.28
C LEU A 140 7.48 -29.38 -28.11
N MET A 141 6.31 -30.00 -27.95
CA MET A 141 5.37 -29.75 -26.86
C MET A 141 5.98 -30.16 -25.51
N ASP A 142 6.70 -31.30 -25.44
CA ASP A 142 7.39 -31.74 -24.23
C ASP A 142 8.49 -30.75 -23.82
N LEU A 143 9.20 -30.18 -24.79
CA LEU A 143 10.21 -29.16 -24.51
C LEU A 143 9.59 -27.90 -23.92
N ILE A 144 8.45 -27.45 -24.48
CA ILE A 144 7.70 -26.30 -23.95
C ILE A 144 7.12 -26.63 -22.56
N ALA A 145 6.57 -27.83 -22.38
CA ALA A 145 6.05 -28.28 -21.10
C ALA A 145 7.14 -28.33 -20.03
N LEU A 146 8.36 -28.76 -20.38
CA LEU A 146 9.50 -28.78 -19.48
C LEU A 146 9.91 -27.36 -19.05
N LEU A 147 9.88 -26.37 -19.97
CA LEU A 147 10.09 -24.96 -19.63
C LEU A 147 9.00 -24.42 -18.69
N ILE A 148 7.74 -24.79 -18.92
CA ILE A 148 6.61 -24.42 -18.07
C ILE A 148 6.77 -25.01 -16.66
N VAL A 149 7.12 -26.30 -16.54
CA VAL A 149 7.40 -26.96 -15.26
C VAL A 149 8.56 -26.26 -14.56
N PHE A 150 9.66 -25.99 -15.27
CA PHE A 150 10.83 -25.33 -14.69
C PHE A 150 10.50 -23.93 -14.15
N THR A 151 9.70 -23.17 -14.91
CA THR A 151 9.21 -21.85 -14.48
C THR A 151 8.27 -21.96 -13.28
N GLY A 152 7.39 -22.96 -13.26
CA GLY A 152 6.49 -23.22 -12.13
C GLY A 152 7.26 -23.56 -10.85
N VAL A 153 8.27 -24.43 -10.95
CA VAL A 153 9.18 -24.78 -9.85
C VAL A 153 9.96 -23.55 -9.38
N TYR A 154 10.48 -22.74 -10.31
CA TYR A 154 11.17 -21.50 -9.97
C TYR A 154 10.26 -20.50 -9.22
N LEU A 155 9.03 -20.29 -9.69
CA LEU A 155 8.06 -19.42 -9.02
C LEU A 155 7.68 -19.95 -7.63
N PHE A 156 7.53 -21.27 -7.50
CA PHE A 156 7.25 -21.92 -6.23
C PHE A 156 8.41 -21.75 -5.23
N LEU A 157 9.64 -22.06 -5.66
CA LEU A 157 10.84 -21.92 -4.82
C LEU A 157 11.15 -20.46 -4.47
N SER A 158 11.07 -19.54 -5.42
CA SER A 158 11.30 -18.11 -5.18
C SER A 158 10.28 -17.53 -4.20
N SER A 159 9.03 -17.99 -4.26
CA SER A 159 8.02 -17.64 -3.25
C SER A 159 8.43 -18.18 -1.88
N LEU A 160 8.81 -19.45 -1.75
CA LEU A 160 9.17 -20.04 -0.44
C LEU A 160 10.47 -19.46 0.16
N LEU A 161 11.52 -19.29 -0.65
CA LEU A 161 12.86 -18.90 -0.21
C LEU A 161 12.98 -17.42 0.20
N LYS A 162 12.09 -16.54 -0.27
CA LYS A 162 12.04 -15.12 0.12
C LYS A 162 11.78 -14.89 1.63
N LYS A 163 11.54 -15.95 2.41
CA LYS A 163 11.36 -15.90 3.87
C LYS A 163 12.66 -15.80 4.68
N ARG A 164 13.85 -15.82 4.08
CA ARG A 164 15.13 -16.00 4.82
C ARG A 164 16.03 -14.76 4.98
N THR A 165 15.60 -13.60 4.52
CA THR A 165 16.30 -12.32 4.74
C THR A 165 15.32 -11.32 5.35
N ALA A 166 15.05 -11.49 6.63
CA ALA A 166 14.47 -10.50 7.52
C ALA A 166 14.96 -10.82 8.94
#